data_AF-A0A3R9WGS8-F1
#
_entry.id   AF-A0A3R9WGS8-F1
#
_cell.length_a   1.000
_cell.length_b   1.000
_cell.length_c   1.000
_cell.angle_alpha   90.00
_cell.angle_beta   90.00
_cell.angle_gamma   90.00
#
_symmetry.space_group_name_H-M   'P 1'
#
loop_
_entity.id
_entity.type
_entity.pdbx_description
1 polymer ?
#
loop_
_entity_poly.entity_id
_entity_poly.type
_entity_poly.pdbx_seq_one_letter_code
_entity_poly.pdbx_strand_id
1 'polypeptide(L)'
;MSRSQAASCHSLVVRMPGPVDAGELQRRLRSGAAGAFDGAEHLRLWQERLPYAAEDPAAAARVRREAERPLRTAGLPLRAVLLHHRGGDADLVLVARHTLRLDPAPLACT
;
A
#
# COMPACT_ATOMS: atom_id res chain seq x y z
N MET A 1 -4.62 -14.03 -17.74
CA MET A 1 -3.68 -12.90 -17.60
C MET A 1 -2.27 -13.47 -17.56
N SER A 2 -1.37 -12.99 -18.41
CA SER A 2 -0.01 -13.52 -18.56
C SER A 2 0.88 -13.12 -17.37
N ARG A 3 1.83 -13.99 -16.97
CA ARG A 3 2.89 -13.69 -15.98
C ARG A 3 3.63 -12.37 -16.25
N SER A 4 3.62 -11.87 -17.49
CA SER A 4 4.29 -10.63 -17.89
C SER A 4 3.75 -9.36 -17.21
N GLN A 5 2.48 -9.33 -16.76
CA GLN A 5 1.91 -8.15 -16.09
C GLN A 5 2.28 -8.06 -14.60
N ALA A 6 2.58 -9.18 -13.95
CA ALA A 6 3.12 -9.18 -12.59
C ALA A 6 4.59 -8.72 -12.59
N ALA A 7 5.35 -9.03 -13.65
CA ALA A 7 6.75 -8.64 -13.81
C ALA A 7 6.98 -7.13 -14.04
N SER A 8 5.92 -6.33 -14.23
CA SER A 8 6.01 -4.87 -14.41
C SER A 8 5.54 -4.08 -13.19
N CYS A 9 5.30 -4.76 -12.05
CA CYS A 9 4.93 -4.13 -10.79
C CYS A 9 5.98 -4.38 -9.69
N HIS A 10 6.27 -3.33 -8.92
CA HIS A 10 6.99 -3.44 -7.65
C HIS A 10 5.98 -3.44 -6.51
N SER A 11 6.28 -4.20 -5.47
CA SER A 11 5.55 -4.15 -4.21
C SER A 11 6.48 -3.75 -3.06
N LEU A 12 5.94 -2.97 -2.14
CA LEU A 12 6.58 -2.58 -0.89
C LEU A 12 5.61 -2.89 0.24
N VAL A 13 6.09 -3.55 1.28
CA VAL A 13 5.34 -3.83 2.51
C VAL A 13 6.03 -3.10 3.66
N VAL A 14 5.28 -2.31 4.40
CA VAL A 14 5.76 -1.59 5.58
C VAL A 14 4.92 -2.00 6.79
N ARG A 15 5.57 -2.59 7.79
CA ARG A 15 4.97 -2.86 9.10
C ARG A 15 4.89 -1.55 9.88
N MET A 16 3.70 -1.21 10.35
CA MET A 16 3.44 -0.07 11.21
C MET A 16 3.03 -0.58 12.60
N PRO A 17 3.90 -0.38 13.62
CA PRO A 17 3.59 -0.82 14.97
C PRO A 17 2.51 0.08 15.59
N GLY A 18 1.55 -0.56 16.26
CA GLY A 18 0.48 0.12 16.97
C GLY A 18 -0.62 0.74 16.09
N PRO A 19 -1.60 1.42 16.71
CA PRO A 19 -2.77 1.96 16.02
C PRO A 19 -2.38 2.96 14.93
N VAL A 20 -2.91 2.76 13.72
CA VAL A 20 -2.65 3.63 12.56
C VAL A 20 -3.86 4.51 12.28
N ASP A 21 -3.65 5.83 12.25
CA ASP A 21 -4.64 6.78 11.70
C ASP A 21 -4.66 6.67 10.17
N ALA A 22 -5.66 5.94 9.66
CA ALA A 22 -5.83 5.74 8.23
C ALA A 22 -6.19 7.03 7.47
N GLY A 23 -6.81 8.01 8.13
CA GLY A 23 -7.14 9.30 7.52
C GLY A 23 -5.89 10.12 7.27
N GLU A 24 -5.00 10.20 8.26
CA GLU A 24 -3.68 10.83 8.12
C GLU A 24 -2.81 10.09 7.11
N LEU A 25 -2.77 8.76 7.16
CA LEU A 25 -1.99 7.98 6.20
C LEU A 25 -2.48 8.19 4.76
N GLN A 26 -3.79 8.28 4.53
CA GLN A 26 -4.33 8.59 3.21
C GLN A 26 -3.93 10.01 2.74
N ARG A 27 -3.92 11.00 3.63
CA ARG A 27 -3.46 12.36 3.29
C ARG A 27 -1.97 12.34 2.88
N ARG A 28 -1.12 11.67 3.67
CA ARG A 28 0.31 11.55 3.38
C ARG A 28 0.58 10.83 2.06
N LEU A 29 -0.13 9.73 1.80
CA LEU A 29 -0.01 8.99 0.54
C LEU A 29 -0.34 9.86 -0.67
N ARG A 30 -1.41 10.65 -0.60
CA ARG A 30 -1.78 11.58 -1.69
C ARG A 30 -0.76 12.69 -1.86
N SER A 31 -0.26 13.24 -0.76
CA SER A 31 0.76 14.28 -0.80
C SER A 31 2.07 13.78 -1.41
N GLY A 32 2.54 12.59 -1.04
CA GLY A 32 3.77 12.01 -1.60
C GLY A 32 3.60 11.50 -3.04
N ALA A 33 2.37 11.22 -3.47
CA ALA A 33 2.04 10.90 -4.85
C ALA A 33 1.75 12.15 -5.70
N ALA A 34 1.67 13.34 -5.10
CA ALA A 34 1.39 14.56 -5.84
C ALA A 34 2.52 14.80 -6.86
N GLY A 35 2.15 14.97 -8.13
CA GLY A 35 3.13 15.14 -9.22
C GLY A 35 3.79 13.84 -9.72
N ALA A 36 3.58 12.71 -9.06
CA ALA A 36 4.09 11.41 -9.51
C ALA A 36 3.29 10.83 -10.69
N PHE A 37 1.98 11.11 -10.74
CA PHE A 37 1.07 10.71 -11.82
C PHE A 37 -0.23 11.52 -11.79
N ASP A 38 -0.91 11.61 -12.93
CA ASP A 38 -2.23 12.24 -13.04
C ASP A 38 -3.28 11.45 -12.26
N GLY A 39 -4.08 12.14 -11.45
CA GLY A 39 -5.11 11.52 -10.61
C GLY A 39 -4.62 11.03 -9.25
N ALA A 40 -3.45 11.47 -8.78
CA ALA A 40 -2.93 11.16 -7.44
C ALA A 40 -3.91 11.52 -6.30
N GLU A 41 -4.70 12.57 -6.46
CA GLU A 41 -5.78 12.97 -5.55
C GLU A 41 -6.89 11.91 -5.42
N HIS A 42 -7.04 11.05 -6.43
CA HIS A 42 -7.99 9.93 -6.42
C HIS A 42 -7.42 8.66 -5.79
N LEU A 43 -6.14 8.64 -5.42
CA LEU A 43 -5.55 7.53 -4.69
C LEU A 43 -6.36 7.24 -3.40
N ARG A 44 -6.72 5.97 -3.23
CA ARG A 44 -7.46 5.48 -2.06
C ARG A 44 -6.58 4.54 -1.26
N LEU A 45 -6.64 4.69 0.06
CA LEU A 45 -6.13 3.71 1.00
C LEU A 45 -7.24 2.70 1.31
N TRP A 46 -7.16 1.51 0.72
CA TRP A 46 -8.10 0.44 1.02
C TRP A 46 -7.78 -0.17 2.38
N GLN A 47 -8.78 -0.47 3.18
CA GLN A 47 -8.59 -0.98 4.53
C GLN A 47 -9.25 -2.34 4.69
N GLU A 48 -8.59 -3.23 5.42
CA GLU A 48 -9.13 -4.51 5.84
C GLU A 48 -8.68 -4.80 7.27
N ARG A 49 -9.57 -5.37 8.09
CA ARG A 49 -9.24 -5.85 9.42
C ARG A 49 -9.09 -7.36 9.37
N LEU A 50 -7.93 -7.85 9.77
CA LEU A 50 -7.61 -9.28 9.84
C LEU A 50 -7.89 -9.80 11.25
N PRO A 51 -8.44 -11.02 11.38
CA PRO A 51 -8.65 -11.66 12.68
C PRO A 51 -7.35 -12.23 13.30
N TYR A 52 -6.20 -12.01 12.65
CA TYR A 52 -4.91 -12.62 12.98
C TYR A 52 -3.95 -11.60 13.58
N ALA A 53 -3.09 -12.06 14.49
CA ALA A 53 -1.96 -11.26 14.95
C ALA A 53 -0.94 -11.10 13.81
N ALA A 54 -0.07 -10.11 13.94
CA ALA A 54 0.81 -9.70 12.84
C ALA A 54 1.94 -10.71 12.56
N GLU A 55 2.22 -11.60 13.51
CA GLU A 55 3.18 -12.71 13.45
C GLU A 55 2.53 -14.02 12.94
N ASP A 56 1.20 -14.04 12.81
CA ASP A 56 0.47 -15.24 12.40
C ASP A 56 0.79 -15.59 10.93
N PRO A 57 1.09 -16.87 10.61
CA PRO A 57 1.29 -17.29 9.23
C PRO A 57 0.15 -16.94 8.28
N ALA A 58 -1.10 -16.89 8.76
CA ALA A 58 -2.25 -16.48 7.97
C ALA A 58 -2.21 -14.98 7.62
N ALA A 59 -1.71 -14.14 8.54
CA ALA A 59 -1.48 -12.73 8.29
C ALA A 59 -0.40 -12.54 7.22
N ALA A 60 0.72 -13.24 7.34
CA ALA A 60 1.79 -13.21 6.34
C ALA A 60 1.32 -13.67 4.95
N ALA A 61 0.51 -14.73 4.90
CA ALA A 61 -0.08 -15.21 3.65
C ALA A 61 -1.02 -14.18 3.01
N ARG A 62 -1.82 -13.47 3.82
CA ARG A 62 -2.71 -12.40 3.35
C ARG A 62 -1.94 -11.21 2.79
N VAL A 63 -0.89 -10.77 3.48
CA VAL A 63 0.02 -9.69 3.06
C VAL A 63 0.67 -10.06 1.72
N ARG A 64 1.22 -11.27 1.62
CA ARG A 64 1.84 -11.78 0.39
C ARG A 64 0.86 -11.78 -0.79
N ARG A 65 -0.38 -12.25 -0.56
CA ARG A 65 -1.43 -12.21 -1.60
C ARG A 65 -1.71 -10.79 -2.10
N GLU A 66 -1.70 -9.78 -1.22
CA GLU A 66 -1.86 -8.39 -1.68
C GLU A 66 -0.65 -7.88 -2.44
N ALA A 67 0.56 -8.21 -1.99
CA ALA A 67 1.81 -7.78 -2.62
C ALA A 67 1.99 -8.40 -4.02
N GLU A 68 1.52 -9.63 -4.22
CA GLU A 68 1.59 -10.35 -5.49
C GLU A 68 0.43 -10.02 -6.44
N ARG A 69 -0.62 -9.36 -5.95
CA ARG A 69 -1.81 -9.06 -6.75
C ARG A 69 -1.51 -7.90 -7.71
N PRO A 70 -1.53 -8.15 -9.03
CA PRO A 70 -1.15 -7.16 -10.03
C PRO A 70 -2.12 -5.99 -10.09
N LEU A 71 -1.64 -4.84 -10.57
CA LEU A 71 -2.49 -3.70 -10.90
C LEU A 71 -3.34 -4.00 -12.14
N ARG A 72 -4.53 -3.40 -12.18
CA ARG A 72 -5.34 -3.42 -13.41
C ARG A 72 -4.71 -2.51 -14.46
N THR A 73 -4.80 -2.91 -15.74
CA THR A 73 -4.25 -2.13 -16.86
C THR A 73 -4.94 -0.77 -17.01
N ALA A 74 -6.26 -0.72 -16.80
CA ALA A 74 -7.03 0.50 -16.68
C ALA A 74 -7.19 0.83 -15.19
N GLY A 75 -6.44 1.82 -14.70
CA GLY A 75 -6.45 2.23 -13.30
C GLY A 75 -5.20 3.03 -12.92
N LEU A 76 -5.20 3.54 -11.69
CA LEU A 76 -4.07 4.27 -11.16
C LEU A 76 -2.80 3.39 -11.16
N PRO A 77 -1.62 3.98 -11.40
CA PRO A 77 -0.34 3.26 -11.41
C PRO A 77 0.14 2.85 -10.00
N LEU A 78 -0.67 3.10 -8.96
CA LEU A 78 -0.43 2.78 -7.56
C LEU A 78 -1.70 2.25 -6.89
N ARG A 79 -1.53 1.23 -6.05
CA ARG A 79 -2.55 0.72 -5.13
C ARG A 79 -1.97 0.68 -3.72
N ALA A 80 -2.73 1.18 -2.76
CA ALA A 80 -2.39 1.14 -1.35
C ALA A 80 -3.45 0.35 -0.57
N VAL A 81 -3.00 -0.61 0.23
CA VAL A 81 -3.84 -1.43 1.12
C VAL A 81 -3.26 -1.38 2.52
N LEU A 82 -4.10 -1.08 3.51
CA LEU A 82 -3.79 -1.13 4.93
C LEU A 82 -4.48 -2.36 5.54
N LEU A 83 -3.69 -3.33 5.98
CA LEU A 83 -4.15 -4.53 6.64
C LEU A 83 -3.96 -4.36 8.15
N HIS A 84 -5.05 -4.15 8.89
CA HIS A 84 -5.03 -4.03 10.34
C HIS A 84 -5.03 -5.42 10.97
N HIS A 85 -4.04 -5.72 11.79
CA HIS A 85 -3.92 -6.99 12.52
C HIS A 85 -4.61 -6.93 13.88
N ARG A 86 -4.96 -8.10 14.39
CA ARG A 86 -5.36 -8.26 15.79
C ARG A 86 -4.19 -7.85 16.68
N GLY A 87 -4.41 -6.92 17.59
CA GLY A 87 -3.36 -6.40 18.48
C GLY A 87 -2.94 -4.95 18.16
N GLY A 88 -3.38 -4.40 17.03
CA GLY A 88 -3.27 -2.97 16.73
C GLY A 88 -2.28 -2.63 15.64
N ASP A 89 -1.27 -3.48 15.41
CA ASP A 89 -0.33 -3.35 14.30
C ASP A 89 -1.03 -3.38 12.94
N ALA A 90 -0.39 -2.80 11.93
CA ALA A 90 -0.87 -2.87 10.56
C ALA A 90 0.26 -3.07 9.55
N ASP A 91 -0.04 -3.69 8.41
CA ASP A 91 0.82 -3.71 7.24
C ASP A 91 0.26 -2.78 6.16
N LEU A 92 1.08 -1.81 5.72
CA LEU A 92 0.82 -1.05 4.50
C LEU A 92 1.46 -1.77 3.32
N VAL A 93 0.63 -2.21 2.38
CA VAL A 93 1.05 -2.80 1.12
C VAL A 93 0.87 -1.78 0.01
N LEU A 94 1.97 -1.40 -0.64
CA LEU A 94 1.99 -0.57 -1.82
C LEU A 94 2.36 -1.45 -3.03
N VAL A 95 1.56 -1.37 -4.09
CA VAL A 95 1.86 -2.01 -5.37
C VAL A 95 1.84 -0.94 -6.45
N ALA A 96 2.97 -0.76 -7.13
CA ALA A 96 3.18 0.29 -8.11
C ALA A 96 3.67 -0.30 -9.43
N ARG A 97 3.36 0.34 -10.56
CA ARG A 97 4.04 0.04 -11.84
C ARG A 97 5.53 0.40 -11.72
N HIS A 98 6.42 -0.36 -12.36
CA HIS A 98 7.88 -0.13 -12.31
C HIS A 98 8.32 1.28 -12.73
N THR A 99 7.53 1.95 -13.57
CA THR A 99 7.83 3.31 -14.04
C THR A 99 7.45 4.40 -13.04
N LEU A 100 6.74 4.06 -11.96
CA LEU A 100 6.28 5.02 -10.97
C LEU A 100 7.39 5.34 -9.95
N ARG A 101 7.61 6.62 -9.70
CA ARG A 101 8.44 7.13 -8.61
C ARG A 101 7.57 7.98 -7.70
N LEU A 102 7.66 7.74 -6.40
CA LEU A 102 7.00 8.55 -5.38
C LEU A 102 8.04 9.43 -4.74
N ASP A 103 7.72 10.71 -4.58
CA ASP A 103 8.62 11.62 -3.91
C ASP A 103 8.53 11.37 -2.41
N PRO A 104 9.67 11.23 -1.71
CA PRO A 104 9.68 11.36 -0.27
C PRO A 104 9.46 12.83 0.04
N ALA A 105 8.20 13.28 0.08
CA ALA A 105 7.89 14.57 0.67
C ALA A 105 8.53 14.63 2.07
N PRO A 106 9.07 15.79 2.51
CA PRO A 106 9.93 15.83 3.66
C PRO A 106 9.15 15.37 4.90
N LEU A 107 9.63 14.29 5.52
CA LEU A 107 9.27 13.90 6.88
C LEU A 107 9.87 14.93 7.86
N ALA A 108 9.49 16.19 7.72
CA ALA A 108 9.82 17.23 8.68
C ALA A 108 8.83 17.10 9.84
N CYS A 109 9.26 16.43 10.89
CA CYS A 109 8.72 16.67 12.22
C CYS A 109 9.13 18.11 12.61
N THR A 110 8.16 19.01 12.67
CA THR A 110 8.24 20.26 13.43
C THR A 110 7.17 20.24 14.50
#